data_AF-A0AAD7C102-F1
#
_entry.id   AF-A0AAD7C102-F1
#
_cell.length_a   1.000
_cell.length_b   1.000
_cell.length_c   1.000
_cell.angle_alpha   90.00
_cell.angle_beta   90.00
_cell.angle_gamma   90.00
#
_symmetry.space_group_name_H-M   'P 1'
#
loop_
_entity.id
_entity.type
_entity.pdbx_description
1 polymer ?
#
loop_
_entity_poly.entity_id
_entity_poly.type
_entity_poly.pdbx_seq_one_letter_code
_entity_poly.pdbx_strand_id
1 'polypeptide(L)'
;FAYMDDFFSAQAANELAFYKPYNRSFPRNQTRLLLLWDMLGVPHSEDKQLFGTELTVIGFLVDSKRMRISLPEDSRRAFVAELRSWAKHAVRRSFRDWLALAGYANWSFNVFPLLKPGLSNVYAKMKDKEHLDAGITINEAVRRDLSWLANHVEASDGIFLIKSV
;
A
#
# COMPACT_ATOMS: atom_id res chain seq x y z
N PHE A 1 -9.67 -14.34 -0.35
CA PHE A 1 -8.34 -14.14 0.25
C PHE A 1 -8.51 -13.53 1.62
N ALA A 2 -7.59 -13.81 2.54
CA ALA A 2 -7.62 -13.27 3.89
C ALA A 2 -6.20 -12.85 4.30
N TYR A 3 -6.07 -11.74 5.01
CA TYR A 3 -4.84 -11.29 5.63
C TYR A 3 -5.17 -10.80 7.04
N MET A 4 -4.73 -11.54 8.06
CA MET A 4 -5.16 -11.32 9.45
C MET A 4 -6.70 -11.29 9.56
N ASP A 5 -7.28 -10.16 9.93
CA ASP A 5 -8.72 -9.91 10.06
C ASP A 5 -9.36 -9.32 8.79
N ASP A 6 -8.59 -8.99 7.76
CA ASP A 6 -9.09 -8.46 6.49
C ASP A 6 -9.45 -9.59 5.51
N PHE A 7 -10.72 -9.62 5.08
CA PHE A 7 -11.23 -10.58 4.10
C PHE A 7 -11.64 -9.88 2.81
N PHE A 8 -11.18 -10.40 1.67
CA PHE A 8 -11.45 -9.80 0.37
C PHE A 8 -11.75 -10.87 -0.69
N SER A 9 -12.69 -10.54 -1.58
CA SER A 9 -13.11 -11.39 -2.68
C SER A 9 -13.47 -10.55 -3.90
N ALA A 10 -13.49 -11.17 -5.08
CA ALA A 10 -13.97 -10.58 -6.31
C ALA A 10 -15.07 -11.45 -6.90
N GLN A 11 -16.09 -10.83 -7.50
CA GLN A 11 -17.19 -11.48 -8.17
C GLN A 11 -17.90 -10.50 -9.11
N ALA A 12 -18.79 -10.99 -9.96
CA ALA A 12 -19.58 -10.14 -10.85
C ALA A 12 -20.54 -9.23 -10.05
N ALA A 13 -20.74 -8.01 -10.56
CA ALA A 13 -21.52 -6.97 -9.87
C ALA A 13 -23.01 -7.30 -9.73
N ASN A 14 -23.54 -8.19 -10.58
CA ASN A 14 -24.94 -8.62 -10.55
C ASN A 14 -25.21 -9.76 -9.57
N GLU A 15 -24.19 -10.37 -8.97
CA GLU A 15 -24.35 -11.48 -8.02
C GLU A 15 -24.57 -10.98 -6.60
N LEU A 16 -25.71 -10.35 -6.34
CA LEU A 16 -26.06 -9.84 -5.01
C LEU A 16 -26.94 -10.83 -4.23
N ALA A 17 -26.79 -10.83 -2.91
CA ALA A 17 -27.65 -11.57 -1.99
C ALA A 17 -28.05 -10.68 -0.81
N PHE A 18 -29.32 -10.73 -0.44
CA PHE A 18 -29.86 -9.95 0.68
C PHE A 18 -29.39 -10.51 2.02
N TYR A 19 -28.86 -9.63 2.87
CA TYR A 19 -28.40 -9.95 4.22
C TYR A 19 -29.33 -9.29 5.24
N LYS A 20 -30.15 -10.11 5.90
CA LYS A 20 -31.23 -9.68 6.79
C LYS A 20 -30.74 -8.85 7.99
N PRO A 21 -29.64 -9.20 8.70
CA PRO A 21 -29.21 -8.44 9.88
C PRO A 21 -28.91 -6.96 9.62
N TYR A 22 -28.46 -6.62 8.41
CA TYR A 22 -28.23 -5.23 7.98
C TYR A 22 -29.31 -4.68 7.04
N ASN A 23 -30.35 -5.47 6.75
CA ASN A 23 -31.43 -5.09 5.83
C ASN A 23 -30.91 -4.57 4.47
N ARG A 24 -29.84 -5.17 3.94
CA ARG A 24 -29.12 -4.67 2.76
C ARG A 24 -28.61 -5.82 1.89
N SER A 25 -28.49 -5.56 0.58
CA SER A 25 -27.88 -6.51 -0.36
C SER A 25 -26.38 -6.28 -0.49
N PHE A 26 -25.62 -7.38 -0.41
CA PHE A 26 -24.17 -7.41 -0.57
C PHE A 26 -23.79 -8.39 -1.69
N PRO A 27 -22.55 -8.33 -2.21
CA PRO A 27 -21.96 -9.40 -3.00
C PRO A 27 -22.21 -10.78 -2.37
N ARG A 28 -22.67 -11.76 -3.15
CA ARG A 28 -23.03 -13.12 -2.71
C ARG A 28 -21.95 -13.78 -1.84
N ASN A 29 -20.68 -13.66 -2.20
CA ASN A 29 -19.57 -14.21 -1.43
C ASN A 29 -19.40 -13.51 -0.08
N GLN A 30 -19.61 -12.19 -0.03
CA GLN A 30 -19.61 -11.42 1.22
C GLN A 30 -20.80 -11.82 2.11
N THR A 31 -22.01 -11.92 1.55
CA THR A 31 -23.20 -12.38 2.31
C THR A 31 -23.00 -13.77 2.90
N ARG A 32 -22.38 -14.70 2.15
CA ARG A 32 -22.04 -16.05 2.66
C ARG A 32 -21.06 -16.01 3.82
N LEU A 33 -20.07 -15.12 3.77
CA LEU A 33 -19.10 -14.94 4.84
C LEU A 33 -19.78 -14.36 6.10
N LEU A 34 -20.66 -13.37 5.94
CA LEU A 34 -21.42 -12.79 7.05
C LEU A 34 -22.30 -13.83 7.75
N LEU A 35 -23.01 -14.66 6.98
CA LEU A 35 -23.81 -15.76 7.52
C LEU A 35 -22.96 -16.80 8.25
N LEU A 36 -21.74 -17.07 7.76
CA LEU A 36 -20.80 -17.95 8.45
C LEU A 36 -20.34 -17.33 9.78
N TRP A 37 -20.05 -16.03 9.81
CA TRP A 37 -19.71 -15.33 11.05
C TRP A 37 -20.85 -15.32 12.05
N ASP A 38 -22.09 -15.12 11.61
CA ASP A 38 -23.27 -15.24 12.47
C ASP A 38 -23.37 -16.64 13.09
N MET A 39 -23.13 -17.69 12.29
CA MET A 39 -23.13 -19.08 12.76
C MET A 39 -22.03 -19.35 13.78
N LEU A 40 -20.86 -18.74 13.61
CA LEU A 40 -19.70 -18.91 14.49
C LEU A 40 -19.70 -17.94 15.69
N GLY A 41 -20.63 -16.98 15.73
CA GLY A 41 -20.64 -15.92 16.75
C GLY A 41 -19.47 -14.94 16.62
N VAL A 42 -18.89 -14.79 15.42
CA VAL A 42 -17.81 -13.82 15.17
C VAL A 42 -18.43 -12.43 15.02
N PRO A 43 -18.01 -11.42 15.81
CA PRO A 43 -18.57 -10.08 15.71
C PRO A 43 -18.14 -9.41 14.40
N HIS A 44 -19.07 -8.70 13.77
CA HIS A 44 -18.84 -7.92 12.56
C HIS A 44 -19.75 -6.69 12.53
N SER A 45 -19.36 -5.67 11.76
CA SER A 45 -20.07 -4.39 11.68
C SER A 45 -20.34 -3.97 10.24
N GLU A 46 -21.49 -3.32 9.99
CA GLU A 46 -21.96 -2.95 8.65
C GLU A 46 -21.05 -1.91 7.99
N ASP A 47 -20.53 -0.95 8.76
CA ASP A 47 -19.64 0.12 8.29
C ASP A 47 -18.33 -0.41 7.71
N LYS A 48 -17.91 -1.62 8.12
CA LYS A 48 -16.73 -2.32 7.60
C LYS A 48 -17.04 -3.21 6.40
N GLN A 49 -18.31 -3.39 6.03
CA GLN A 49 -18.74 -4.22 4.91
C GLN A 49 -18.68 -3.45 3.59
N LEU A 50 -17.46 -3.24 3.09
CA LEU A 50 -17.21 -2.50 1.86
C LEU A 50 -17.31 -3.38 0.62
N PHE A 51 -17.94 -2.87 -0.43
CA PHE A 51 -17.91 -3.47 -1.77
C PHE A 51 -18.03 -2.38 -2.85
N GLY A 52 -17.44 -2.64 -4.01
CA GLY A 52 -17.44 -1.70 -5.11
C GLY A 52 -16.42 -2.08 -6.18
N THR A 53 -16.27 -1.20 -7.17
CA THR A 53 -15.25 -1.40 -8.22
C THR A 53 -13.89 -0.82 -7.87
N GLU A 54 -13.83 0.03 -6.85
CA GLU A 54 -12.59 0.59 -6.30
C GLU A 54 -12.62 0.40 -4.79
N LEU A 55 -11.61 -0.27 -4.22
CA LEU A 55 -11.50 -0.52 -2.78
C LEU A 55 -10.05 -0.45 -2.34
N THR A 56 -9.81 0.11 -1.16
CA THR A 56 -8.50 0.00 -0.50
C THR A 56 -8.41 -1.33 0.23
N VAL A 57 -7.51 -2.22 -0.22
CA VAL A 57 -7.24 -3.53 0.37
C VAL A 57 -5.80 -3.52 0.90
N ILE A 58 -5.61 -3.80 2.19
CA ILE A 58 -4.30 -3.81 2.88
C ILE A 58 -3.42 -2.56 2.60
N GLY A 59 -4.06 -1.40 2.39
CA GLY A 59 -3.40 -0.13 2.09
C GLY A 59 -3.15 0.16 0.61
N PHE A 60 -3.57 -0.70 -0.31
CA PHE A 60 -3.49 -0.48 -1.76
C PHE A 60 -4.88 -0.25 -2.36
N LEU A 61 -5.00 0.73 -3.25
CA LEU A 61 -6.21 0.96 -4.01
C LEU A 61 -6.28 -0.04 -5.17
N VAL A 62 -7.27 -0.93 -5.12
CA VAL A 62 -7.60 -1.92 -6.14
C VAL A 62 -8.77 -1.39 -6.97
N ASP A 63 -8.53 -1.14 -8.26
CA ASP A 63 -9.51 -0.73 -9.26
C ASP A 63 -9.79 -1.90 -10.20
N SER A 64 -10.95 -2.53 -10.05
CA SER A 64 -11.34 -3.69 -10.84
C SER A 64 -11.85 -3.34 -12.24
N LYS A 65 -12.23 -2.09 -12.50
CA LYS A 65 -12.61 -1.64 -13.85
C LYS A 65 -11.38 -1.46 -14.72
N ARG A 66 -10.34 -0.84 -14.19
CA ARG A 66 -9.07 -0.62 -14.90
C ARG A 66 -8.06 -1.75 -14.71
N MET A 67 -8.40 -2.76 -13.90
CA MET A 67 -7.51 -3.87 -13.54
C MET A 67 -6.16 -3.36 -13.00
N ARG A 68 -6.23 -2.38 -12.11
CA ARG A 68 -5.09 -1.60 -11.62
C ARG A 68 -4.98 -1.67 -10.10
N ILE A 69 -3.77 -1.86 -9.59
CA ILE A 69 -3.44 -1.72 -8.17
C ILE A 69 -2.47 -0.56 -8.02
N SER A 70 -2.78 0.37 -7.12
CA SER A 70 -1.98 1.58 -6.90
C SER A 70 -1.97 2.00 -5.43
N LEU A 71 -1.17 3.00 -5.08
CA LEU A 71 -1.32 3.67 -3.79
C LEU A 71 -2.56 4.58 -3.81
N PRO A 72 -3.34 4.65 -2.72
CA PRO A 72 -4.29 5.74 -2.52
C PRO A 72 -3.60 7.09 -2.72
N GLU A 73 -4.30 8.07 -3.27
CA GLU A 73 -3.68 9.34 -3.70
C GLU A 73 -3.00 10.07 -2.53
N ASP A 74 -3.63 10.11 -1.35
CA ASP A 74 -3.06 10.67 -0.14
C ASP A 74 -1.78 9.96 0.29
N SER A 75 -1.79 8.62 0.28
CA SER A 75 -0.61 7.81 0.60
C SER A 75 0.52 8.02 -0.41
N ARG A 76 0.19 8.18 -1.70
CA ARG A 76 1.17 8.50 -2.74
C ARG A 76 1.78 9.89 -2.51
N ARG A 77 0.95 10.92 -2.24
CA ARG A 77 1.42 12.27 -1.96
C ARG A 77 2.30 12.33 -0.71
N ALA A 78 1.88 11.66 0.37
CA ALA A 78 2.66 11.57 1.60
C ALA A 78 4.01 10.88 1.37
N PHE A 79 4.04 9.78 0.61
CA PHE A 79 5.28 9.08 0.29
C PHE A 79 6.22 9.93 -0.57
N VAL A 80 5.71 10.59 -1.61
CA VAL A 80 6.49 11.53 -2.45
C VAL A 80 7.02 12.69 -1.62
N ALA A 81 6.20 13.26 -0.73
CA ALA A 81 6.61 14.34 0.15
C ALA A 81 7.75 13.90 1.09
N GLU A 82 7.67 12.68 1.64
CA GLU A 82 8.72 12.11 2.48
C GLU A 82 10.02 11.94 1.69
N LEU A 83 9.98 11.31 0.52
CA LEU A 83 11.16 11.16 -0.35
C LEU A 83 11.81 12.50 -0.71
N ARG A 84 10.98 13.51 -1.06
CA ARG A 84 11.45 14.86 -1.35
C ARG A 84 12.03 15.54 -0.11
N SER A 85 11.52 15.26 1.10
CA SER A 85 12.06 15.81 2.35
C SER A 85 13.51 15.33 2.59
N TRP A 86 13.78 14.05 2.33
CA TRP A 86 15.10 13.46 2.40
C TRP A 86 16.06 13.99 1.33
N ALA A 87 15.54 14.34 0.16
CA ALA A 87 16.34 14.87 -0.94
C ALA A 87 16.73 16.36 -0.79
N LYS A 88 16.03 17.16 0.03
CA LYS A 88 16.21 18.62 0.06
C LYS A 88 17.51 19.11 0.70
N HIS A 89 18.01 18.49 1.77
CA HIS A 89 19.17 19.00 2.51
C HIS A 89 20.07 17.89 3.07
N ALA A 90 21.36 18.19 3.23
CA ALA A 90 22.34 17.33 3.90
C ALA A 90 22.12 17.35 5.42
N VAL A 91 21.02 16.73 5.87
CA VAL A 91 20.68 16.59 7.29
C VAL A 91 21.16 15.22 7.77
N ARG A 92 21.57 15.13 9.04
CA ARG A 92 21.80 13.85 9.71
C ARG A 92 20.46 13.31 10.17
N ARG A 93 20.15 12.06 9.81
CA ARG A 93 18.95 11.34 10.25
C ARG A 93 19.36 10.15 11.10
N SER A 94 18.58 9.82 12.12
CA SER A 94 18.88 8.66 12.97
C SER A 94 18.83 7.38 12.14
N PHE A 95 19.59 6.35 12.50
CA PHE A 95 19.51 5.06 11.79
C PHE A 95 18.09 4.48 11.82
N ARG A 96 17.30 4.77 12.86
CA ARG A 96 15.86 4.49 12.91
C ARG A 96 15.08 5.14 11.76
N ASP A 97 15.36 6.41 11.44
CA ASP A 97 14.71 7.10 10.32
C ASP A 97 15.05 6.44 8.98
N TRP A 98 16.31 5.98 8.81
CA TRP A 98 16.73 5.26 7.61
C TRP A 98 16.00 3.92 7.45
N LEU A 99 15.84 3.17 8.55
CA LEU A 99 15.06 1.94 8.58
C LEU A 99 13.58 2.20 8.27
N ALA A 100 12.99 3.26 8.83
CA ALA A 100 11.62 3.65 8.58
C ALA A 100 11.40 4.02 7.09
N LEU A 101 12.31 4.82 6.50
CA LEU A 101 12.28 5.15 5.08
C LEU A 101 12.37 3.89 4.21
N ALA A 102 13.32 3.01 4.49
CA ALA A 102 13.51 1.77 3.74
C ALA A 102 12.29 0.85 3.85
N GLY A 103 11.69 0.74 5.03
CA GLY A 103 10.45 -0.01 5.25
C GLY A 103 9.28 0.56 4.46
N TYR A 104 9.09 1.88 4.52
CA TYR A 104 8.01 2.55 3.80
C TYR A 104 8.16 2.43 2.28
N ALA A 105 9.37 2.59 1.76
CA ALA A 105 9.67 2.38 0.36
C ALA A 105 9.44 0.92 -0.07
N ASN A 106 9.86 -0.07 0.71
CA ASN A 106 9.58 -1.48 0.41
C ASN A 106 8.09 -1.79 0.36
N TRP A 107 7.30 -1.21 1.26
CA TRP A 107 5.84 -1.33 1.21
C TRP A 107 5.30 -0.79 -0.13
N SER A 108 5.77 0.38 -0.57
CA SER A 108 5.38 0.96 -1.87
C SER A 108 5.80 0.12 -3.07
N PHE A 109 6.90 -0.64 -2.98
CA PHE A 109 7.39 -1.47 -4.08
C PHE A 109 6.50 -2.68 -4.41
N ASN A 110 5.49 -2.97 -3.59
CA ASN A 110 4.43 -3.90 -4.00
C ASN A 110 3.62 -3.38 -5.18
N VAL A 111 3.57 -2.05 -5.38
CA VAL A 111 2.92 -1.40 -6.54
C VAL A 111 3.91 -0.68 -7.46
N PHE A 112 5.20 -0.65 -7.10
CA PHE A 112 6.28 -0.09 -7.92
C PHE A 112 7.53 -0.99 -7.95
N PRO A 113 7.43 -2.26 -8.38
CA PRO A 113 8.50 -3.25 -8.19
C PRO A 113 9.79 -2.90 -8.93
N LEU A 114 9.70 -2.15 -10.04
CA LEU A 114 10.84 -1.72 -10.84
C LEU A 114 11.62 -0.56 -10.22
N LEU A 115 11.10 0.08 -9.17
CA LEU A 115 11.74 1.21 -8.50
C LEU A 115 12.66 0.78 -7.35
N LYS A 116 12.77 -0.52 -7.05
CA LYS A 116 13.66 -1.09 -6.04
C LYS A 116 15.12 -0.60 -6.12
N PRO A 117 15.73 -0.41 -7.30
CA PRO A 117 17.09 0.15 -7.40
C PRO A 117 17.25 1.53 -6.75
N GLY A 118 16.16 2.28 -6.55
CA GLY A 118 16.17 3.59 -5.86
C GLY A 118 16.62 3.52 -4.39
N LEU A 119 16.71 2.33 -3.78
CA LEU A 119 17.24 2.14 -2.43
C LEU A 119 18.69 1.62 -2.39
N SER A 120 19.37 1.43 -3.52
CA SER A 120 20.72 0.84 -3.52
C SER A 120 21.71 1.66 -2.69
N ASN A 121 21.76 2.99 -2.89
CA ASN A 121 22.62 3.85 -2.09
C ASN A 121 22.12 4.03 -0.65
N VAL A 122 20.81 3.88 -0.40
CA VAL A 122 20.23 3.88 0.95
C VAL A 122 20.77 2.70 1.76
N TYR A 123 20.69 1.48 1.21
CA TYR A 123 21.21 0.28 1.87
C TYR A 123 22.73 0.31 2.02
N ALA A 124 23.46 0.77 1.01
CA ALA A 124 24.90 0.93 1.12
C ALA A 124 25.28 1.88 2.27
N LYS A 125 24.48 2.92 2.51
CA LYS A 125 24.72 3.89 3.59
C LYS A 125 24.37 3.35 4.98
N MET A 126 23.37 2.48 5.05
CA MET A 126 22.92 1.77 6.25
C MET A 126 23.82 0.60 6.62
N LYS A 127 24.66 0.13 5.69
CA LYS A 127 25.55 -1.00 5.90
C LYS A 127 26.46 -0.75 7.13
N ASP A 128 26.58 -1.77 7.96
CA ASP A 128 27.43 -1.80 9.16
C ASP A 128 27.04 -0.73 10.20
N LYS A 129 25.76 -0.32 10.23
CA LYS A 129 25.18 0.56 11.26
C LYS A 129 24.28 -0.27 12.18
N GLU A 130 24.49 -0.12 13.49
CA GLU A 130 23.77 -0.89 14.51
C GLU A 130 23.08 0.01 15.54
N HIS A 131 23.68 1.17 15.83
CA HIS A 131 23.14 2.13 16.80
C HIS A 131 21.97 2.92 16.21
N LEU A 132 20.76 2.66 16.69
CA LEU A 132 19.52 3.24 16.16
C LEU A 132 19.48 4.77 16.21
N ASP A 133 20.06 5.38 17.24
CA ASP A 133 20.04 6.84 17.43
C ASP A 133 21.25 7.54 16.78
N ALA A 134 22.15 6.77 16.15
CA ALA A 134 23.30 7.35 15.47
C ALA A 134 22.85 8.16 14.24
N GLY A 135 23.22 9.43 14.21
CA GLY A 135 22.93 10.31 13.06
C GLY A 135 23.79 9.94 11.86
N ILE A 136 23.19 9.47 10.78
CA ILE A 136 23.84 9.17 9.50
C ILE A 136 23.56 10.33 8.54
N THR A 137 24.63 10.88 7.96
CA THR A 137 24.54 11.97 6.98
C THR A 137 24.02 11.47 5.64
N ILE A 138 23.06 12.18 5.07
CA ILE A 138 22.58 11.94 3.70
C ILE A 138 23.61 12.51 2.70
N ASN A 139 24.11 11.68 1.78
CA ASN A 139 25.04 12.11 0.73
C ASN A 139 24.32 12.36 -0.60
N GLU A 140 25.04 12.95 -1.56
CA GLU A 140 24.46 13.32 -2.85
C GLU A 140 23.93 12.10 -3.65
N ALA A 141 24.59 10.95 -3.56
CA ALA A 141 24.13 9.73 -4.21
C ALA A 141 22.73 9.30 -3.70
N VAL A 142 22.52 9.31 -2.38
CA VAL A 142 21.20 9.02 -1.79
C VAL A 142 20.18 10.07 -2.20
N ARG A 143 20.54 11.37 -2.17
CA ARG A 143 19.60 12.44 -2.56
C ARG A 143 19.12 12.30 -4.00
N ARG A 144 20.04 11.99 -4.92
CA ARG A 144 19.74 11.78 -6.33
C ARG A 144 18.81 10.58 -6.52
N ASP A 145 19.09 9.46 -5.88
CA ASP A 145 18.27 8.25 -6.01
C ASP A 145 16.87 8.44 -5.41
N LEU A 146 16.74 9.12 -4.26
CA LEU A 146 15.44 9.43 -3.65
C LEU A 146 14.65 10.44 -4.46
N SER A 147 15.31 11.42 -5.09
CA SER A 147 14.67 12.35 -6.03
C SER A 147 14.19 11.63 -7.28
N TRP A 148 15.02 10.75 -7.84
CA TRP A 148 14.66 9.88 -8.96
C TRP A 148 13.44 9.02 -8.61
N LEU A 149 13.46 8.38 -7.45
CA LEU A 149 12.36 7.56 -6.95
C LEU A 149 11.07 8.37 -6.81
N ALA A 150 11.14 9.55 -6.19
CA ALA A 150 9.98 10.44 -6.01
C ALA A 150 9.34 10.82 -7.35
N ASN A 151 10.15 11.22 -8.34
CA ASN A 151 9.65 11.59 -9.67
C ASN A 151 8.95 10.40 -10.37
N HIS A 152 9.49 9.19 -10.23
CA HIS A 152 8.89 7.99 -10.86
C HIS A 152 7.61 7.54 -10.15
N VAL A 153 7.54 7.63 -8.83
CA VAL A 153 6.33 7.34 -8.07
C VAL A 153 5.22 8.33 -8.43
N GLU A 154 5.56 9.62 -8.55
CA GLU A 154 4.61 10.67 -8.91
C GLU A 154 4.05 10.50 -10.33
N ALA A 155 4.90 10.09 -11.27
CA ALA A 155 4.51 9.83 -12.66
C ALA A 155 3.85 8.46 -12.90
N SER A 156 3.86 7.56 -11.92
CA SER A 156 3.36 6.20 -12.09
C SER A 156 1.89 6.05 -11.69
N ASP A 157 1.16 5.28 -12.49
CA ASP A 157 -0.23 4.91 -12.25
C ASP A 157 -0.39 3.59 -11.47
N GLY A 158 0.71 2.95 -11.05
CA GLY A 158 0.70 1.66 -10.34
C GLY A 158 0.88 0.45 -11.27
N ILE A 159 0.41 -0.73 -10.82
CA ILE A 159 0.51 -2.00 -11.54
C ILE A 159 -0.80 -2.31 -12.23
N PHE A 160 -0.73 -2.74 -13.50
CA PHE A 160 -1.86 -3.29 -14.23
C PHE A 160 -1.74 -4.82 -14.27
N LEU A 161 -2.81 -5.51 -13.87
CA LEU A 161 -2.81 -6.97 -13.68
C LEU A 161 -2.97 -7.75 -15.00
N ILE A 162 -3.49 -7.12 -16.07
CA ILE A 162 -3.65 -7.72 -17.41
C ILE A 162 -3.56 -6.61 -18.47
N LYS A 163 -2.83 -6.84 -19.58
CA LYS A 163 -3.02 -6.04 -20.81
C LYS A 163 -4.39 -6.40 -21.38
N SER A 164 -5.24 -5.39 -21.64
CA SER A 164 -6.38 -5.59 -22.54
C SER A 164 -5.86 -6.29 -23.80
N VAL A 165 -6.45 -7.45 -24.11
CA VAL A 165 -6.41 -7.97 -25.48
C VAL A 165 -7.25 -7.04 -26.34
#